data_AF-A0A149VMY7-F1
#
_entry.id   AF-A0A149VMY7-F1
#
_cell.length_a   1.000
_cell.length_b   1.000
_cell.length_c   1.000
_cell.angle_alpha   90.00
_cell.angle_beta   90.00
_cell.angle_gamma   90.00
#
_symmetry.space_group_name_H-M   'P 1'
#
loop_
_entity.id
_entity.type
_entity.pdbx_description
1 polymer ?
#
loop_
_entity_poly.entity_id
_entity_poly.type
_entity_poly.pdbx_seq_one_letter_code
_entity_poly.pdbx_strand_id
1 'polypeptide(L)' 'MSVLKTYRYDWNIFYKSSMNYHRHRYSDIPSWSRYYSYSEYKVGGGWNYDRYEVINYYSGGY' A
#
# COMPACT_ATOMS: atom_id res chain seq x y z
N MET A 1 1.29 4.85 -19.00
CA MET A 1 1.04 3.77 -18.04
C MET A 1 1.74 4.12 -16.73
N SER A 2 1.15 5.01 -15.93
CA SER A 2 1.33 5.08 -14.48
C SER A 2 0.78 3.81 -13.84
N VAL A 3 0.94 3.60 -12.54
CA VAL A 3 0.70 2.27 -11.99
C VAL A 3 -0.02 2.32 -10.64
N LEU A 4 -1.12 1.56 -10.45
CA LEU A 4 -1.79 1.41 -9.15
C LEU A 4 -0.82 0.70 -8.25
N LYS A 5 -0.23 1.48 -7.35
CA LYS A 5 0.86 1.03 -6.50
C LYS A 5 0.25 0.60 -5.18
N THR A 6 0.03 -0.70 -5.01
CA THR A 6 -0.36 -1.26 -3.72
C THR A 6 0.85 -1.90 -3.08
N TYR A 7 1.07 -1.66 -1.80
CA TYR A 7 2.13 -2.33 -1.05
C TYR A 7 1.63 -2.80 0.30
N ARG A 8 2.36 -3.76 0.87
CA ARG A 8 2.08 -4.24 2.22
C ARG A 8 3.29 -4.01 3.11
N TYR A 9 3.05 -3.81 4.40
CA TYR A 9 4.13 -3.78 5.39
C TYR A 9 3.66 -4.43 6.68
N ASP A 10 4.61 -4.96 7.45
CA ASP A 10 4.34 -5.56 8.75
C ASP A 10 4.71 -4.57 9.86
N TRP A 11 3.74 -4.13 10.64
CA TRP A 11 3.93 -3.32 11.83
C TRP A 11 4.30 -4.20 13.02
N ASN A 12 5.52 -4.08 13.52
CA ASN A 12 5.95 -4.80 14.70
C ASN A 12 5.35 -4.14 15.95
N ILE A 13 4.54 -4.90 16.70
CA ILE A 13 3.82 -4.38 17.88
C ILE A 13 4.80 -4.06 19.03
N PHE A 14 5.87 -4.84 19.17
CA PHE A 14 6.85 -4.69 20.24
C PHE A 14 7.76 -3.48 20.03
N TYR A 15 8.27 -3.30 18.82
CA TYR A 15 9.18 -2.19 18.48
C TYR A 15 8.45 -0.94 17.97
N LYS A 16 7.13 -1.03 17.75
CA LYS A 16 6.27 0.05 17.22
C LYS A 16 6.88 0.69 15.95
N SER A 17 7.32 -0.17 15.04
CA SER A 17 7.97 0.25 13.80
C SER A 17 7.48 -0.58 12.62
N SER A 18 7.46 0.04 11.45
CA SER A 18 7.21 -0.67 10.20
C SER A 18 8.44 -1.50 9.83
N MET A 19 8.23 -2.80 9.64
CA MET A 19 9.22 -3.77 9.22
C MET A 19 8.68 -4.57 8.04
N ASN A 20 9.56 -5.22 7.28
CA ASN A 20 9.19 -6.12 6.18
C ASN A 20 8.25 -5.48 5.16
N TYR A 21 8.82 -4.57 4.37
CA TYR A 21 8.15 -4.06 3.18
C TYR A 21 7.90 -5.21 2.19
N HIS A 22 6.63 -5.46 1.86
CA HIS A 22 6.18 -6.51 0.96
C HIS A 22 5.82 -5.91 -0.42
N ARG A 23 6.18 -6.68 -1.45
CA ARG A 23 6.18 -6.35 -2.89
C ARG A 23 5.04 -5.41 -3.35
N HIS A 24 5.40 -4.44 -4.18
CA HIS A 24 4.45 -3.63 -4.95
C HIS A 24 3.64 -4.50 -5.92
N ARG A 25 2.31 -4.39 -5.89
CA ARG A 25 1.46 -4.77 -7.03
C ARG A 25 1.19 -3.51 -7.84
N TYR A 26 1.11 -3.71 -9.15
CA TYR A 26 1.15 -2.69 -10.16
C TYR A 26 0.02 -2.95 -11.17
N SER A 27 -0.88 -1.99 -11.40
CA SER A 27 -1.93 -2.03 -12.44
C SER A 27 -1.83 -0.81 -13.34
N ASP A 28 -2.04 -0.92 -14.65
CA ASP A 28 -1.92 0.22 -15.56
C ASP A 28 -2.88 1.38 -15.20
N ILE A 29 -2.30 2.57 -15.12
CA ILE A 29 -2.91 3.88 -14.87
C ILE A 29 -2.45 4.80 -16.01
N PRO A 30 -3.24 5.75 -16.49
CA PRO A 30 -2.77 6.72 -17.49
C PRO A 30 -1.60 7.60 -17.02
N SER A 31 -0.70 8.03 -17.92
CA SER A 31 0.47 8.88 -17.57
C SER A 31 0.08 10.27 -17.03
N TRP A 32 -1.14 10.71 -17.32
CA TRP A 32 -1.70 11.99 -16.88
C TRP A 32 -2.47 11.88 -15.56
N SER A 33 -2.62 10.68 -15.00
CA SER A 33 -3.26 10.51 -13.70
C SER A 33 -2.39 11.09 -12.59
N ARG A 34 -3.02 11.83 -11.69
CA ARG A 34 -2.36 12.46 -10.55
C ARG A 34 -2.64 11.64 -9.30
N TYR A 35 -1.65 11.56 -8.42
CA TYR A 35 -1.87 11.02 -7.09
C TYR A 35 -3.02 11.77 -6.43
N TYR A 36 -4.01 11.01 -5.97
CA TYR A 36 -5.24 11.57 -5.41
C TYR A 36 -5.29 11.35 -3.91
N SER A 37 -5.09 10.11 -3.48
CA SER A 37 -5.19 9.73 -2.07
C SER A 37 -4.57 8.36 -1.85
N TYR A 38 -4.54 7.91 -0.61
CA TYR A 38 -4.23 6.54 -0.26
C TYR A 38 -5.26 6.01 0.74
N SER A 39 -5.42 4.70 0.78
CA SER A 39 -6.09 4.02 1.89
C SER A 39 -5.17 2.99 2.48
N GLU A 40 -5.14 2.94 3.79
CA GLU A 40 -4.39 1.97 4.57
C GLU A 40 -5.38 1.18 5.43
N TYR A 41 -5.24 -0.14 5.41
CA TYR A 41 -6.07 -1.01 6.25
C TYR A 41 -5.30 -2.26 6.67
N LYS A 42 -5.67 -2.79 7.84
CA LYS A 42 -5.10 -4.03 8.38
C LYS A 42 -5.65 -5.23 7.60
N VAL A 43 -4.77 -5.99 6.96
CA VAL A 43 -5.11 -7.19 6.18
C VAL A 43 -4.76 -8.50 6.88
N GLY A 44 -4.07 -8.42 8.01
CA GLY A 44 -3.73 -9.58 8.81
C GLY A 44 -2.85 -9.23 9.99
N GLY A 45 -2.29 -10.26 10.59
CA GLY A 45 -1.35 -10.15 11.69
C GLY A 45 -0.99 -11.52 12.24
N GLY A 46 0.06 -11.55 13.04
CA GLY A 46 0.46 -12.69 13.85
C GLY A 46 0.64 -12.25 15.30
N TRP A 47 1.23 -13.13 16.10
CA TRP A 47 1.44 -12.86 17.53
C TRP A 47 2.35 -11.65 17.80
N ASN A 48 3.24 -11.29 16.87
CA ASN A 48 4.23 -10.21 17.03
C ASN A 48 4.17 -9.10 15.97
N TYR A 49 3.21 -9.14 15.04
CA TYR A 49 3.08 -8.10 14.01
C TYR A 49 1.64 -7.95 13.51
N ASP A 50 1.31 -6.76 13.03
CA ASP A 50 0.10 -6.48 12.28
C ASP A 50 0.47 -6.18 10.82
N ARG A 51 -0.20 -6.81 9.86
CA ARG A 51 0.05 -6.55 8.43
C ARG A 51 -0.93 -5.51 7.90
N TYR A 52 -0.40 -4.45 7.34
CA TYR A 52 -1.17 -3.40 6.68
C TYR A 52 -0.98 -3.45 5.17
N GLU A 53 -2.04 -3.15 4.43
CA GLU A 53 -2.02 -2.92 2.99
C GLU A 53 -2.34 -1.45 2.71
N VAL A 54 -1.50 -0.83 1.88
CA VAL A 54 -1.64 0.54 1.42
C VAL A 54 -1.97 0.52 -0.06
N ILE A 55 -3.12 1.08 -0.42
CA ILE A 55 -3.54 1.33 -1.79
C ILE A 55 -3.33 2.80 -2.09
N ASN A 56 -2.53 3.11 -3.11
CA ASN A 56 -2.40 4.47 -3.63
C ASN A 56 -3.39 4.66 -4.78
N TYR A 57 -4.34 5.58 -4.61
CA TYR A 57 -5.31 5.97 -5.62
C TYR A 57 -4.77 7.13 -6.45
N TYR A 58 -4.95 7.02 -7.76
CA TYR A 58 -4.67 8.09 -8.70
C TYR A 58 -5.98 8.45 -9.39
N SER A 59 -6.24 9.75 -9.55
CA SER A 59 -7.42 10.28 -10.23
C SER A 59 -7.03 10.91 -11.56
N GLY A 60 -7.96 10.87 -12.52
CA GLY A 60 -7.72 11.27 -13.90
C GLY A 60 -7.49 10.05 -14.80
N GLY A 61 -8.56 9.32 -15.07
CA GLY A 61 -8.67 8.28 -16.10
C GLY A 61 -10.11 8.29 -16.56
N TYR A 62 -10.39 8.84 -17.74
CA TYR A 62 -11.68 8.71 -18.42
C TYR A 62 -11.74 7.35 -19.09
#